data_AF-A0A1V5MQE3-F1
#
_entry.id   AF-A0A1V5MQE3-F1
#
_cell.length_a   1.000
_cell.length_b   1.000
_cell.length_c   1.000
_cell.angle_alpha   90.00
_cell.angle_beta   90.00
_cell.angle_gamma   90.00
#
_symmetry.space_group_name_H-M   'P 1'
#
loop_
_entity.id
_entity.type
_entity.pdbx_description
1 polymer ?
#
loop_
_entity_poly.entity_id
_entity_poly.type
_entity_poly.pdbx_seq_one_letter_code
_entity_poly.pdbx_strand_id
1 'polypeptide(L)'
;MIALSTLELLADTYRHSPDTVNGCLIRPVLDARRMEVYTALYDSDGQCLEPMRALVVDETTFASELSTRPVVFVGNGAVKMETLGLGDNAHFLPDVEPLAEHMPSLAEQAFMEGRFADVAYFEPYYIKDFVATVKKHLIPHH
;
A
#
# COMPACT_ATOMS: atom_id res chain seq x y z
N MET A 1 -7.39 3.97 -12.74
CA MET A 1 -7.60 2.75 -11.92
C MET A 1 -6.65 1.63 -12.36
N ILE A 2 -5.35 1.73 -12.01
CA ILE A 2 -4.36 0.66 -12.31
C ILE A 2 -3.92 -0.02 -11.01
N ALA A 3 -3.74 0.74 -9.94
CA ALA A 3 -3.26 0.20 -8.67
C ALA A 3 -4.24 -0.74 -7.96
N LEU A 4 -5.57 -0.56 -8.05
CA LEU A 4 -6.53 -1.49 -7.44
C LEU A 4 -6.42 -2.89 -8.07
N SER A 5 -6.41 -2.97 -9.40
CA SER A 5 -6.20 -4.22 -10.13
C SER A 5 -4.82 -4.81 -9.89
N THR A 6 -3.78 -3.98 -9.72
CA THR A 6 -2.43 -4.48 -9.40
C THR A 6 -2.35 -5.05 -7.98
N LEU A 7 -2.93 -4.38 -6.97
CA LEU A 7 -2.91 -4.86 -5.59
C LEU A 7 -3.72 -6.15 -5.43
N GLU A 8 -4.89 -6.23 -6.07
CA GLU A 8 -5.70 -7.44 -6.13
C GLU A 8 -4.92 -8.59 -6.79
N LEU A 9 -4.29 -8.34 -7.94
CA LEU A 9 -3.45 -9.33 -8.63
C LEU A 9 -2.25 -9.79 -7.78
N LEU A 10 -1.60 -8.89 -7.06
CA LEU A 10 -0.51 -9.24 -6.14
C LEU A 10 -0.99 -10.16 -5.02
N ALA A 11 -2.13 -9.85 -4.41
CA ALA A 11 -2.73 -10.69 -3.38
C ALA A 11 -3.12 -12.07 -3.93
N ASP A 12 -3.68 -12.10 -5.14
CA ASP A 12 -4.05 -13.32 -5.86
C ASP A 12 -2.84 -14.20 -6.21
N THR A 13 -1.77 -13.57 -6.70
CA THR A 13 -0.51 -14.25 -7.04
C THR A 13 0.07 -14.94 -5.82
N TYR A 14 0.10 -14.25 -4.66
CA TYR A 14 0.54 -14.86 -3.42
C TYR A 14 -0.39 -16.00 -2.97
N ARG A 15 -1.71 -15.82 -3.05
CA ARG A 15 -2.69 -16.85 -2.64
C ARG A 15 -2.57 -18.16 -3.43
N HIS A 16 -2.09 -18.10 -4.66
CA HIS A 16 -1.86 -19.29 -5.50
C HIS A 16 -0.40 -19.80 -5.45
N SER A 17 0.47 -19.16 -4.66
CA SER A 17 1.84 -19.61 -4.45
C SER A 17 1.90 -20.86 -3.54
N PRO A 18 2.93 -21.72 -3.69
CA PRO A 18 3.08 -22.90 -2.82
C PRO A 18 3.43 -22.53 -1.36
N ASP A 19 3.88 -21.29 -1.11
CA ASP A 19 4.40 -20.82 0.18
C ASP A 19 3.38 -19.99 0.97
N THR A 20 2.08 -20.23 0.74
CA THR A 20 1.01 -19.52 1.46
C THR A 20 0.95 -19.89 2.93
N VAL A 21 0.81 -18.87 3.78
CA VAL A 21 0.56 -19.04 5.21
C VAL A 21 -0.95 -19.17 5.45
N ASN A 22 -1.38 -20.29 6.01
CA ASN A 22 -2.80 -20.50 6.33
C ASN A 22 -3.31 -19.48 7.35
N GLY A 23 -4.50 -18.92 7.09
CA GLY A 23 -5.17 -17.98 7.98
C GLY A 23 -4.48 -16.62 8.13
N CYS A 24 -3.50 -16.30 7.26
CA CYS A 24 -2.86 -14.99 7.25
C CYS A 24 -3.78 -13.90 6.66
N LEU A 25 -3.38 -12.65 6.88
CA LEU A 25 -3.83 -11.52 6.10
C LEU A 25 -2.84 -11.25 4.97
N ILE A 26 -3.33 -10.89 3.79
CA ILE A 26 -2.52 -10.55 2.63
C ILE A 26 -2.58 -9.04 2.43
N ARG A 27 -1.42 -8.39 2.50
CA ARG A 27 -1.26 -6.95 2.34
C ARG A 27 -0.41 -6.68 1.10
N PRO A 28 -1.01 -6.52 -0.09
CA PRO A 28 -0.27 -6.02 -1.24
C PRO A 28 0.17 -4.57 -0.98
N VAL A 29 1.42 -4.26 -1.31
CA VAL A 29 2.03 -2.95 -1.08
C VAL A 29 2.80 -2.53 -2.32
N LEU A 30 2.44 -1.37 -2.85
CA LEU A 30 3.19 -0.69 -3.90
C LEU A 30 3.92 0.51 -3.31
N ASP A 31 5.21 0.60 -3.62
CA ASP A 31 6.03 1.73 -3.22
C ASP A 31 5.49 3.05 -3.77
N ALA A 32 5.29 4.05 -2.90
CA ALA A 32 5.02 5.42 -3.29
C ALA A 32 6.12 6.37 -2.76
N ARG A 33 5.97 7.68 -3.00
CA ARG A 33 7.02 8.65 -2.67
C ARG A 33 7.20 8.76 -1.14
N ARG A 34 8.46 8.72 -0.67
CA ARG A 34 8.84 8.82 0.76
C ARG A 34 8.24 7.66 1.59
N MET A 35 7.80 7.91 2.82
CA MET A 35 7.15 6.92 3.69
C MET A 35 5.68 6.67 3.33
N GLU A 36 5.28 6.87 2.08
CA GLU A 36 3.93 6.57 1.60
C GLU A 36 3.92 5.28 0.78
N VAL A 37 2.82 4.55 0.83
CA VAL A 37 2.56 3.37 0.00
C VAL A 37 1.11 3.35 -0.49
N TYR A 38 0.86 2.66 -1.60
CA TYR A 38 -0.48 2.22 -1.95
C TYR A 38 -0.68 0.80 -1.43
N THR A 39 -1.76 0.56 -0.70
CA THR A 39 -2.03 -0.75 -0.11
C THR A 39 -3.52 -1.03 0.01
N ALA A 40 -3.86 -2.30 0.16
CA ALA A 40 -5.18 -2.84 0.44
C ALA A 40 -5.02 -4.02 1.41
N LEU A 41 -6.12 -4.54 1.96
CA LEU A 41 -6.10 -5.70 2.85
C LEU A 41 -7.06 -6.78 2.37
N TYR A 42 -6.57 -8.00 2.31
CA TYR A 42 -7.34 -9.19 1.95
C TYR A 42 -7.16 -10.28 3.00
N ASP A 43 -8.14 -11.16 3.14
CA ASP A 43 -7.94 -12.42 3.85
C ASP A 43 -7.36 -13.51 2.93
N SER A 44 -7.10 -14.67 3.51
CA SER A 44 -6.58 -15.85 2.80
C SER A 44 -7.53 -16.40 1.73
N ASP A 45 -8.83 -16.06 1.78
CA ASP A 45 -9.82 -16.47 0.78
C ASP A 45 -9.89 -15.47 -0.39
N GLY A 46 -9.14 -14.37 -0.32
CA GLY A 46 -9.14 -13.31 -1.31
C GLY A 46 -10.26 -12.28 -1.13
N GLN A 47 -11.01 -12.33 -0.03
CA GLN A 47 -12.02 -11.33 0.26
C GLN A 47 -11.34 -10.03 0.67
N CYS A 48 -11.72 -8.93 0.00
CA CYS A 48 -11.26 -7.60 0.34
C CYS A 48 -11.85 -7.17 1.69
N LEU A 49 -10.97 -6.89 2.65
CA LEU A 49 -11.29 -6.38 3.99
C LEU A 49 -11.11 -4.86 4.06
N GLU A 50 -10.09 -4.34 3.38
CA GLU A 50 -9.86 -2.90 3.22
C GLU A 50 -9.57 -2.58 1.75
N PRO A 51 -10.32 -1.65 1.14
CA PRO A 51 -10.08 -1.25 -0.24
C PRO A 51 -8.76 -0.47 -0.35
N MET A 52 -8.29 -0.33 -1.59
CA MET A 52 -7.07 0.42 -1.90
C MET A 52 -7.09 1.82 -1.29
N ARG A 53 -6.00 2.19 -0.62
CA ARG A 53 -5.72 3.55 -0.15
C ARG A 53 -4.23 3.89 -0.23
N ALA A 54 -3.93 5.18 -0.30
CA ALA A 54 -2.60 5.68 0.02
C ALA A 54 -2.46 5.78 1.54
N LEU A 55 -1.31 5.36 2.07
CA LEU A 55 -1.05 5.37 3.50
C LEU A 55 0.38 5.83 3.76
N VAL A 56 0.54 6.82 4.63
CA VAL A 56 1.85 7.13 5.23
C VAL A 56 2.09 6.11 6.33
N VAL A 57 3.23 5.42 6.25
CA VAL A 57 3.56 4.28 7.10
C VAL A 57 4.66 4.61 8.10
N ASP A 58 4.48 4.06 9.29
CA ASP A 58 5.41 4.04 10.41
C ASP A 58 5.31 2.68 11.14
N GLU A 59 6.12 2.47 12.17
CA GLU A 59 6.18 1.24 12.96
C GLU A 59 4.85 0.86 13.66
N THR A 60 3.91 1.79 13.78
CA THR A 60 2.61 1.57 14.46
C THR A 60 1.45 1.36 13.52
N THR A 61 1.64 1.68 12.23
CA THR A 61 0.58 1.80 11.23
C THR A 61 -0.26 0.52 11.07
N PHE A 62 0.34 -0.66 11.28
CA PHE A 62 -0.31 -1.97 11.10
C PHE A 62 -0.45 -2.78 12.40
N ALA A 63 -0.29 -2.13 13.56
CA ALA A 63 -0.25 -2.81 14.85
C ALA A 63 -1.54 -3.59 15.16
N SER A 64 -2.70 -3.07 14.75
CA SER A 64 -4.00 -3.74 14.95
C SER A 64 -4.05 -5.09 14.25
N GLU A 65 -3.66 -5.14 12.98
CA GLU A 65 -3.72 -6.34 12.15
C GLU A 65 -2.70 -7.36 12.64
N LEU A 66 -1.47 -6.91 12.88
CA LEU A 66 -0.36 -7.72 13.40
C LEU A 66 -0.63 -8.30 14.79
N SER A 67 -1.53 -7.68 15.58
CA SER A 67 -1.94 -8.22 16.88
C SER A 67 -2.91 -9.41 16.78
N THR A 68 -3.55 -9.60 15.63
CA THR A 68 -4.59 -10.62 15.46
C THR A 68 -4.10 -11.91 14.81
N ARG A 69 -3.26 -11.80 13.77
CA ARG A 69 -2.75 -12.94 12.99
C ARG A 69 -1.57 -12.49 12.11
N PRO A 70 -0.82 -13.44 11.51
CA PRO A 70 0.24 -13.10 10.57
C PRO A 70 -0.26 -12.23 9.41
N VAL A 71 0.54 -11.25 9.02
CA VAL A 71 0.32 -10.37 7.87
C VAL A 71 1.46 -10.54 6.89
N VAL A 72 1.12 -10.91 5.66
CA VAL A 72 2.08 -11.10 4.57
C VAL A 72 2.03 -9.89 3.65
N PHE A 73 3.11 -9.11 3.67
CA PHE A 73 3.31 -7.94 2.82
C PHE A 73 3.92 -8.38 1.49
N VAL A 74 3.21 -8.16 0.39
CA VAL A 74 3.60 -8.63 -0.95
C VAL A 74 3.77 -7.47 -1.92
N GLY A 75 4.69 -7.60 -2.87
CA GLY A 75 4.98 -6.56 -3.87
C GLY A 75 6.12 -5.62 -3.47
N ASN A 76 6.53 -4.77 -4.41
CA ASN A 76 7.76 -3.98 -4.29
C ASN A 76 7.81 -3.04 -3.07
N GLY A 77 6.66 -2.61 -2.55
CA GLY A 77 6.57 -1.79 -1.34
C GLY A 77 6.88 -2.57 -0.05
N ALA A 78 6.93 -3.90 -0.09
CA ALA A 78 7.25 -4.73 1.07
C ALA A 78 8.65 -4.47 1.63
N VAL A 79 9.63 -4.14 0.77
CA VAL A 79 10.99 -3.76 1.20
C VAL A 79 10.94 -2.55 2.14
N LYS A 80 10.09 -1.56 1.84
CA LYS A 80 9.90 -0.40 2.71
C LYS A 80 9.28 -0.81 4.05
N MET A 81 8.34 -1.76 4.05
CA MET A 81 7.70 -2.23 5.28
C MET A 81 8.68 -2.95 6.19
N GLU A 82 9.64 -3.69 5.63
CA GLU A 82 10.69 -4.38 6.38
C GLU A 82 11.52 -3.40 7.24
N THR A 83 11.75 -2.17 6.75
CA THR A 83 12.51 -1.15 7.48
C THR A 83 11.83 -0.64 8.74
N LEU A 84 10.53 -0.90 8.92
CA LEU A 84 9.72 -0.39 10.03
C LEU A 84 9.78 -1.26 11.30
N GLY A 85 10.35 -2.47 11.22
CA GLY A 85 10.48 -3.34 12.40
C GLY A 85 9.13 -3.82 12.96
N LEU A 86 8.23 -4.31 12.09
CA LEU A 86 6.83 -4.65 12.41
C LEU A 86 6.64 -5.94 13.25
N GLY A 87 7.72 -6.57 13.71
CA GLY A 87 7.68 -7.76 14.57
C GLY A 87 7.42 -9.09 13.84
N ASP A 88 7.32 -10.17 14.61
CA ASP A 88 7.37 -11.55 14.10
C ASP A 88 6.15 -11.98 13.27
N ASN A 89 5.02 -11.30 13.45
CA ASN A 89 3.81 -11.55 12.65
C ASN A 89 3.86 -10.86 11.28
N ALA A 90 4.92 -10.10 10.98
CA ALA A 90 5.10 -9.47 9.68
C ALA A 90 6.01 -10.33 8.81
N HIS A 91 5.50 -10.75 7.65
CA HIS A 91 6.26 -11.47 6.64
C HIS A 91 6.36 -10.62 5.38
N PHE A 92 7.55 -10.53 4.78
CA PHE A 92 7.80 -9.65 3.64
C PHE A 92 8.21 -10.47 2.42
N LEU A 93 7.48 -10.32 1.32
CA LEU A 93 7.72 -10.99 0.04
C LEU A 93 7.79 -9.94 -1.08
N PRO A 94 8.92 -9.21 -1.20
CA PRO A 94 9.06 -8.13 -2.15
C PRO A 94 9.11 -8.60 -3.61
N ASP A 95 9.50 -9.86 -3.83
CA ASP A 95 9.67 -10.46 -5.15
C ASP A 95 8.36 -11.02 -5.73
N VAL A 96 7.23 -10.89 -5.02
CA VAL A 96 5.91 -11.18 -5.58
C VAL A 96 5.58 -10.06 -6.57
N GLU A 97 5.80 -10.33 -7.85
CA GLU A 97 5.44 -9.42 -8.92
C GLU A 97 4.05 -9.77 -9.49
N PRO A 98 3.29 -8.79 -10.01
CA PRO A 98 2.09 -9.09 -10.75
C PRO A 98 2.49 -9.84 -12.03
N LEU A 99 2.32 -11.16 -12.03
CA LEU A 99 2.69 -11.99 -13.17
C LEU A 99 1.90 -11.57 -14.41
N ALA A 100 2.62 -11.16 -15.46
CA ALA A 100 2.04 -10.64 -16.71
C ALA A 100 1.16 -11.67 -17.45
N GLU A 101 1.26 -12.96 -17.13
CA GLU A 101 0.39 -14.02 -17.64
C GLU A 101 -1.05 -13.96 -17.07
N HIS A 102 -1.26 -13.26 -15.95
CA HIS A 102 -2.58 -13.04 -15.32
C HIS A 102 -3.16 -11.64 -15.61
N MET A 103 -2.38 -10.73 -16.19
CA MET A 103 -2.87 -9.41 -16.60
C MET A 103 -3.95 -9.44 -17.70
N PRO A 104 -3.89 -10.32 -18.74
CA PRO A 104 -4.88 -10.32 -19.81
C PRO A 104 -6.28 -10.67 -19.31
N SER A 105 -6.41 -11.66 -18.42
CA SER A 105 -7.69 -12.15 -17.90
C SER A 105 -8.37 -11.13 -16.98
N LEU A 106 -7.62 -10.44 -16.11
CA LEU A 106 -8.17 -9.38 -15.26
C LEU A 106 -8.44 -8.09 -16.02
N ALA A 107 -7.62 -7.75 -17.01
CA ALA A 107 -7.86 -6.60 -17.88
C ALA A 107 -9.08 -6.82 -18.78
N GLU A 108 -9.27 -8.04 -19.33
CA GLU A 108 -10.43 -8.41 -20.12
C GLU A 108 -11.70 -8.40 -19.27
N GLN A 109 -11.66 -8.92 -18.04
CA GLN A 109 -12.81 -8.88 -17.13
C GLN A 109 -13.17 -7.45 -16.68
N ALA A 110 -12.18 -6.62 -16.34
CA ALA A 110 -12.40 -5.20 -16.00
C ALA A 110 -12.89 -4.37 -17.20
N PHE A 111 -12.44 -4.70 -18.42
CA PHE A 111 -12.90 -4.12 -19.68
C PHE A 111 -14.36 -4.52 -19.98
N MET A 112 -14.70 -5.81 -19.82
CA MET A 112 -16.05 -6.34 -20.05
C MET A 112 -17.08 -5.80 -19.04
N GLU A 113 -16.65 -5.52 -17.80
CA GLU A 113 -17.51 -4.96 -16.75
C GLU A 113 -17.62 -3.42 -16.78
N GLY A 114 -16.99 -2.75 -17.75
CA GLY A 114 -17.12 -1.31 -17.95
C GLY A 114 -16.55 -0.45 -16.81
N ARG A 115 -15.65 -1.01 -15.98
CA ARG A 115 -15.09 -0.34 -14.80
C ARG A 115 -13.93 0.57 -15.19
N PHE A 116 -14.20 1.65 -15.92
CA PHE A 116 -13.25 2.73 -16.17
C PHE A 116 -13.46 3.86 -15.17
N ALA A 117 -12.63 3.92 -14.13
CA ALA A 117 -12.66 5.02 -13.17
C ALA A 117 -11.52 6.04 -13.42
N ASP A 118 -11.99 7.27 -13.58
CA ASP A 118 -11.38 8.56 -13.86
C ASP A 118 -9.98 8.77 -13.27
N VAL A 119 -9.05 9.25 -14.10
CA VAL A 119 -7.65 9.52 -13.75
C VAL A 119 -7.50 10.90 -13.09
N ALA A 120 -8.60 11.56 -12.70
CA ALA A 120 -8.60 12.98 -12.39
C ALA A 120 -8.49 13.41 -10.90
N TYR A 121 -8.33 12.51 -9.92
CA TYR A 121 -8.33 12.94 -8.49
C TYR A 121 -6.98 12.90 -7.75
N PHE A 122 -5.86 12.67 -8.46
CA PHE A 122 -4.54 12.82 -7.85
C PHE A 122 -3.94 14.21 -8.12
N GLU A 123 -4.43 15.21 -7.39
CA GLU A 123 -3.74 16.52 -7.26
C GLU A 123 -3.78 17.04 -5.80
N PRO A 124 -2.85 17.95 -5.42
CA PRO A 124 -1.90 17.75 -4.32
C PRO A 124 -2.35 18.36 -2.99
N TYR A 125 -2.38 17.56 -1.93
CA TYR A 125 -2.64 18.08 -0.57
C TYR A 125 -1.34 18.45 0.16
N TYR A 126 -0.68 19.53 -0.27
CA TYR A 126 0.22 20.29 0.61
C TYR A 126 -0.55 21.48 1.18
N ILE A 127 -1.36 21.22 2.22
CA ILE A 127 -1.78 22.27 3.13
C ILE A 127 -1.42 21.80 4.54
N LYS A 128 -0.25 22.27 5.01
CA LYS A 128 -0.11 22.71 6.39
C LYS A 128 1.02 23.74 6.50
N ASP A 129 0.58 24.99 6.52
CA ASP A 129 1.14 26.17 7.17
C ASP A 129 2.65 26.16 7.45
N PHE A 130 3.40 26.83 6.58
CA PHE A 130 4.69 27.37 6.98
C PHE A 130 4.42 28.52 7.96
N VAL A 131 4.48 28.23 9.25
CA VAL A 131 4.42 29.23 10.31
C VAL A 131 5.56 30.24 10.06
N ALA A 132 5.19 31.45 9.65
CA ALA A 132 6.11 32.56 9.55
C ALA A 132 6.72 32.82 10.93
N THR A 133 7.99 32.48 11.11
CA THR A 133 8.75 32.88 12.29
C THR A 133 9.08 34.36 12.12
N VAL A 134 8.32 35.21 12.80
CA VAL A 134 8.60 36.64 12.96
C VAL A 134 9.96 36.76 13.66
N LYS A 135 11.00 37.23 12.95
CA LYS A 135 12.22 37.70 13.62
C LYS A 135 11.98 39.11 14.16
N LYS A 136 12.05 39.23 15.48
CA LYS A 136 11.88 40.45 16.26
C LYS A 136 13.21 41.21 16.35
N HIS A 137 13.17 42.45 15.82
CA HIS A 137 13.88 43.69 16.22
C HIS A 137 15.42 43.75 16.24
N LEU A 138 15.98 44.85 15.69
CA LEU A 138 16.98 45.73 16.33
C LEU A 138 17.18 47.02 15.50
N ILE A 139 16.59 48.11 16.02
CA ILE A 139 16.98 49.55 16.04
C ILE A 139 17.79 50.21 14.89
N PRO A 140 17.35 51.40 14.41
CA PRO A 140 18.11 52.23 13.47
C PRO A 140 19.07 53.17 14.21
N HIS A 141 20.25 53.41 13.64
CA HIS A 141 21.08 54.56 14.00
C HIS A 141 21.55 55.29 12.74
N HIS A 142 20.99 56.50 12.61
CA HIS A 142 21.48 57.74 11.99
C HIS A 142 22.02 57.74 10.56
#